data_AF-V4KET8-F1
#
_entry.id   AF-V4KET8-F1
#
_cell.length_a   1.000
_cell.length_b   1.000
_cell.length_c   1.000
_cell.angle_alpha   90.00
_cell.angle_beta   90.00
_cell.angle_gamma   90.00
#
_symmetry.space_group_name_H-M   'P 1'
#
loop_
_entity.id
_entity.type
_entity.pdbx_description
1 polymer ?
#
loop_
_entity_poly.entity_id
_entity_poly.type
_entity_poly.pdbx_seq_one_letter_code
_entity_poly.pdbx_strand_id
1 'polypeptide(L)'
;MAQQSSPVKPIAMLKDELDIVIPTIRDLDFLEAWRPFFEQYHLIIVQDGDPSKTIKVPEGFDYELFNRNDINRILGDKASCISFKDSGCRCFGFLVSKKKYIYTIDDDCFVAKDPSGKEINAVEQHIKNLLSPSTPYYFNTLYDPYYGADFIRGNP
;
A
#
# COMPACT_ATOMS: atom_id res chain seq x y z
N MET A 1 20.05 16.20 33.40
CA MET A 1 20.22 15.66 32.03
C MET A 1 18.97 16.02 31.25
N ALA A 2 19.06 16.91 30.27
CA ALA A 2 17.91 17.29 29.46
C ALA A 2 17.62 16.15 28.47
N GLN A 3 16.41 15.58 28.55
CA GLN A 3 15.90 14.64 27.54
C GLN A 3 15.89 15.37 26.20
N GLN A 4 16.74 14.94 25.27
CA GLN A 4 16.66 15.36 23.88
C GLN A 4 15.31 14.89 23.34
N SER A 5 14.41 15.84 23.09
CA SER A 5 13.16 15.58 22.38
C SER A 5 13.50 15.01 21.01
N SER A 6 13.09 13.77 20.75
CA SER A 6 13.21 13.15 19.44
C SER A 6 12.55 14.05 18.39
N PRO A 7 13.14 14.22 17.20
CA PRO A 7 12.54 15.04 16.15
C PRO A 7 11.18 14.47 15.78
N VAL A 8 10.15 15.32 15.83
CA VAL A 8 8.78 14.94 15.43
C VAL A 8 8.80 14.61 13.94
N LYS A 9 8.51 13.34 13.58
CA LYS A 9 8.38 12.95 12.17
C LYS A 9 7.24 13.76 11.53
N PRO A 10 7.45 14.30 10.31
CA PRO A 10 6.39 15.00 9.60
C PRO A 10 5.21 14.04 9.35
N ILE A 11 4.00 14.56 9.54
CA ILE A 11 2.75 13.80 9.34
C ILE A 11 2.65 13.42 7.86
N ALA A 12 2.42 12.14 7.60
CA ALA A 12 2.23 11.62 6.25
C ALA A 12 0.96 12.19 5.57
N MET A 13 1.03 12.43 4.26
CA MET A 13 -0.13 12.90 3.48
C MET A 13 -1.26 11.86 3.51
N LEU A 14 -2.52 12.29 3.67
CA LEU A 14 -3.69 11.41 3.70
C LEU A 14 -3.63 10.27 4.74
N LYS A 15 -2.83 10.42 5.80
CA LYS A 15 -2.66 9.40 6.86
C LYS A 15 -3.98 8.77 7.33
N ASP A 16 -4.97 9.60 7.62
CA ASP A 16 -6.26 9.18 8.16
C ASP A 16 -7.29 8.82 7.06
N GLU A 17 -6.96 9.07 5.79
CA GLU A 17 -7.83 8.86 4.63
C GLU A 17 -7.35 7.76 3.67
N LEU A 18 -6.17 7.16 3.91
CA LEU A 18 -5.57 6.13 3.07
C LEU A 18 -5.24 4.85 3.86
N ASP A 19 -5.67 3.71 3.31
CA ASP A 19 -5.24 2.37 3.75
C ASP A 19 -4.23 1.78 2.76
N ILE A 20 -3.26 1.03 3.28
CA ILE A 20 -2.34 0.25 2.44
C ILE A 20 -2.81 -1.21 2.43
N VAL A 21 -3.15 -1.75 1.26
CA VAL A 21 -3.63 -3.13 1.08
C VAL A 21 -2.53 -4.02 0.52
N ILE A 22 -2.18 -5.07 1.26
CA ILE A 22 -1.06 -5.98 0.96
C ILE A 22 -1.58 -7.43 0.89
N PRO A 23 -1.61 -8.07 -0.28
CA PRO A 23 -1.77 -9.51 -0.36
C PRO A 23 -0.44 -10.19 -0.01
N THR A 24 -0.50 -11.32 0.70
CA THR A 24 0.71 -12.06 1.06
C THR A 24 0.46 -13.55 1.24
N ILE A 25 1.47 -14.38 0.99
CA ILE A 25 1.51 -15.81 1.34
C ILE A 25 2.67 -16.15 2.30
N ARG A 26 3.41 -15.13 2.78
CA ARG A 26 4.67 -15.24 3.53
C ARG A 26 4.85 -14.12 4.55
N ASP A 27 5.85 -14.26 5.41
CA ASP A 27 6.18 -13.23 6.40
C ASP A 27 6.51 -11.88 5.73
N LEU A 28 6.13 -10.78 6.38
CA LEU A 28 6.18 -9.43 5.81
C LEU A 28 7.46 -8.66 6.16
N ASP A 29 8.61 -9.32 6.13
CA ASP A 29 9.91 -8.70 6.43
C ASP A 29 10.22 -7.50 5.51
N PHE A 30 9.65 -7.48 4.29
CA PHE A 30 9.78 -6.36 3.34
C PHE A 30 9.31 -5.02 3.94
N LEU A 31 8.39 -5.05 4.91
CA LEU A 31 7.91 -3.85 5.59
C LEU A 31 9.02 -3.11 6.33
N GLU A 32 10.12 -3.76 6.71
CA GLU A 32 11.25 -3.04 7.32
C GLU A 32 11.90 -2.06 6.36
N ALA A 33 12.05 -2.43 5.08
CA ALA A 33 12.55 -1.52 4.05
C ALA A 33 11.54 -0.39 3.77
N TRP A 34 10.24 -0.69 3.81
CA TRP A 34 9.18 0.29 3.60
C TRP A 34 8.80 1.09 4.84
N ARG A 35 9.33 0.76 6.03
CA ARG A 35 8.95 1.34 7.32
C ARG A 35 8.98 2.86 7.33
N PRO A 36 10.01 3.55 6.79
CA PRO A 36 10.03 5.02 6.75
C PRO A 36 8.83 5.65 6.04
N PHE A 37 8.18 4.90 5.14
CA PHE A 37 7.05 5.36 4.34
C PHE A 37 5.70 4.82 4.83
N PHE A 38 5.66 3.63 5.40
CA PHE A 38 4.39 2.93 5.71
C PHE A 38 3.95 3.04 7.18
N GLU A 39 4.88 3.23 8.13
CA GLU A 39 4.58 3.13 9.58
C GLU A 39 3.46 4.06 10.08
N GLN A 40 3.17 5.14 9.35
CA GLN A 40 2.13 6.10 9.74
C GLN A 40 0.73 5.72 9.23
N TYR A 41 0.63 4.81 8.26
CA TYR A 41 -0.63 4.39 7.65
C TYR A 41 -1.12 3.11 8.31
N HIS A 42 -2.44 2.92 8.26
CA HIS A 42 -3.07 1.65 8.61
C HIS A 42 -2.91 0.66 7.44
N LEU A 43 -2.57 -0.58 7.76
CA LEU A 43 -2.40 -1.66 6.78
C LEU A 43 -3.57 -2.64 6.84
N ILE A 44 -4.04 -3.08 5.68
CA ILE A 44 -4.96 -4.20 5.55
C ILE A 44 -4.19 -5.32 4.85
N ILE A 45 -3.88 -6.37 5.59
CA ILE A 45 -3.11 -7.52 5.12
C ILE A 45 -4.09 -8.63 4.79
N VAL A 46 -4.05 -9.14 3.56
CA VAL A 46 -4.84 -10.29 3.14
C VAL A 46 -3.92 -11.47 2.92
N GLN A 47 -3.94 -12.40 3.87
CA GLN A 47 -3.24 -13.67 3.78
C GLN A 47 -3.93 -14.59 2.78
N ASP A 48 -3.17 -14.98 1.77
CA ASP A 48 -3.50 -16.02 0.83
C ASP A 48 -2.92 -17.38 1.25
N GLY A 49 -3.37 -18.45 0.58
CA GLY A 49 -2.88 -19.80 0.82
C GLY A 49 -3.47 -20.46 2.06
N ASP A 50 -2.64 -21.16 2.82
CA ASP A 50 -3.08 -21.95 3.97
C ASP A 50 -3.37 -21.06 5.18
N PRO A 51 -4.65 -20.92 5.62
CA PRO A 51 -5.02 -20.05 6.74
C PRO A 51 -4.53 -20.57 8.10
N SER A 52 -4.02 -21.81 8.18
CA SER A 52 -3.42 -22.34 9.41
C SER A 52 -1.98 -21.84 9.63
N LYS A 53 -1.33 -21.31 8.58
CA LYS A 53 -0.01 -20.70 8.70
C LYS A 53 -0.14 -19.33 9.34
N THR A 54 0.71 -19.06 10.32
CA THR A 54 0.82 -17.72 10.91
C THR A 54 1.78 -16.89 10.08
N ILE A 55 1.31 -15.75 9.60
CA ILE A 55 2.13 -14.72 8.94
C ILE A 55 2.68 -13.78 10.00
N LYS A 56 3.99 -13.54 9.99
CA LYS A 56 4.62 -12.55 10.85
C LYS A 56 4.60 -11.18 10.20
N VAL A 57 4.21 -10.19 10.99
CA VAL A 57 4.28 -8.77 10.64
C VAL A 57 5.28 -8.12 11.60
N PRO A 58 6.25 -7.32 11.14
CA PRO A 58 7.15 -6.61 12.03
C PRO A 58 6.42 -5.73 13.04
N GLU A 59 7.00 -5.55 14.22
CA GLU A 59 6.37 -4.75 15.29
C GLU A 59 6.22 -3.27 14.90
N GLY A 60 5.23 -2.61 15.49
CA GLY A 60 5.01 -1.16 15.38
C GLY A 60 4.17 -0.70 14.19
N PHE A 61 3.67 -1.61 13.35
CA PHE A 61 2.66 -1.28 12.34
C PHE A 61 1.24 -1.39 12.92
N ASP A 62 0.37 -0.48 12.50
CA ASP A 62 -1.07 -0.54 12.75
C ASP A 62 -1.73 -1.33 11.60
N TYR A 63 -2.36 -2.48 11.90
CA TYR A 63 -2.89 -3.35 10.86
C TYR A 63 -4.07 -4.23 11.28
N GLU A 64 -4.88 -4.59 10.29
CA GLU A 64 -5.80 -5.74 10.33
C GLU A 64 -5.29 -6.83 9.39
N LEU A 65 -5.34 -8.09 9.84
CA LEU A 65 -4.96 -9.26 9.04
C LEU A 65 -6.17 -10.16 8.85
N PHE A 66 -6.48 -10.47 7.58
CA PHE A 66 -7.56 -11.35 7.18
C PHE A 66 -7.01 -12.55 6.43
N ASN A 67 -7.57 -13.74 6.68
CA ASN A 67 -7.27 -14.94 5.91
C ASN A 67 -8.54 -15.55 5.30
N ARG A 68 -8.40 -16.72 4.66
CA ARG A 68 -9.53 -17.39 4.00
C ARG A 68 -10.70 -17.70 4.93
N ASN A 69 -10.45 -17.98 6.22
CA ASN A 69 -11.52 -18.23 7.19
C ASN A 69 -12.32 -16.95 7.48
N ASP A 70 -11.65 -15.79 7.56
CA ASP A 70 -12.32 -14.52 7.74
C ASP A 70 -13.16 -14.14 6.53
N ILE A 71 -12.62 -14.33 5.32
CA ILE A 71 -13.34 -14.09 4.06
C ILE A 71 -14.60 -14.94 4.00
N ASN A 72 -14.48 -16.24 4.30
CA ASN A 72 -15.63 -17.16 4.32
C ASN A 72 -16.67 -16.76 5.37
N ARG A 73 -16.22 -16.35 6.57
CA ARG A 73 -17.10 -15.92 7.66
C ARG A 73 -17.83 -14.61 7.34
N ILE A 74 -17.16 -13.65 6.71
CA ILE A 74 -17.69 -12.31 6.42
C ILE A 74 -18.60 -12.32 5.18
N LEU A 75 -18.22 -13.04 4.12
CA LEU A 75 -18.96 -13.05 2.85
C LEU A 75 -19.94 -14.21 2.71
N GLY A 76 -19.81 -15.28 3.50
CA GLY A 76 -20.64 -16.47 3.40
C GLY A 76 -20.61 -17.06 1.99
N ASP A 77 -21.79 -17.31 1.42
CA ASP A 77 -21.95 -17.86 0.07
C ASP A 77 -21.30 -17.01 -1.04
N LYS A 78 -21.02 -15.72 -0.77
CA LYS A 78 -20.38 -14.81 -1.72
C LYS A 78 -18.85 -14.91 -1.69
N ALA A 79 -18.24 -15.65 -0.76
CA ALA A 79 -16.79 -15.73 -0.60
C ALA A 79 -16.05 -16.21 -1.86
N SER A 80 -16.74 -16.93 -2.75
CA SER A 80 -16.21 -17.37 -4.06
C SER A 80 -15.86 -16.22 -5.00
N CYS A 81 -16.36 -15.00 -4.78
CA CYS A 81 -15.99 -13.83 -5.58
C CYS A 81 -14.58 -13.30 -5.25
N ILE A 82 -14.00 -13.73 -4.13
CA ILE A 82 -12.63 -13.39 -3.76
C ILE A 82 -11.71 -14.52 -4.20
N SER A 83 -10.73 -14.18 -5.04
CA SER A 83 -9.75 -15.13 -5.55
C SER A 83 -8.94 -15.78 -4.43
N PHE A 84 -8.39 -16.97 -4.73
CA PHE A 84 -7.63 -17.78 -3.79
C PHE A 84 -6.44 -18.42 -4.50
N LYS A 85 -5.29 -18.47 -3.83
CA LYS A 85 -3.99 -18.91 -4.37
C LYS A 85 -3.42 -17.96 -5.42
N ASP A 86 -3.76 -16.69 -5.34
CA ASP A 86 -3.18 -15.61 -6.13
C ASP A 86 -3.27 -14.26 -5.39
N SER A 87 -2.60 -13.25 -5.96
CA SER A 87 -2.58 -11.90 -5.39
C SER A 87 -3.89 -11.12 -5.58
N GLY A 88 -4.88 -11.70 -6.26
CA GLY A 88 -6.24 -11.18 -6.38
C GLY A 88 -7.04 -11.25 -5.07
N CYS A 89 -6.55 -11.97 -4.05
CA CYS A 89 -7.12 -11.95 -2.70
C CYS A 89 -7.21 -10.51 -2.13
N ARG A 90 -6.34 -9.58 -2.57
CA ARG A 90 -6.36 -8.16 -2.20
C ARG A 90 -7.70 -7.47 -2.42
N CYS A 91 -8.53 -7.96 -3.35
CA CYS A 91 -9.86 -7.43 -3.59
C CYS A 91 -10.73 -7.47 -2.33
N PHE A 92 -10.46 -8.40 -1.41
CA PHE A 92 -11.11 -8.38 -0.10
C PHE A 92 -10.72 -7.16 0.72
N GLY A 93 -9.44 -6.78 0.72
CA GLY A 93 -8.96 -5.56 1.36
C GLY A 93 -9.65 -4.30 0.83
N PHE A 94 -9.92 -4.25 -0.49
CA PHE A 94 -10.67 -3.15 -1.09
C PHE A 94 -12.11 -3.09 -0.61
N LEU A 95 -12.72 -4.23 -0.33
CA LEU A 95 -14.10 -4.34 0.13
C LEU A 95 -14.26 -3.95 1.61
N VAL A 96 -13.26 -4.23 2.46
CA VAL A 96 -13.34 -3.96 3.91
C VAL A 96 -12.77 -2.60 4.31
N SER A 97 -11.93 -1.98 3.49
CA SER A 97 -11.42 -0.63 3.77
C SER A 97 -12.58 0.36 3.89
N LYS A 98 -12.49 1.21 4.92
CA LYS A 98 -13.46 2.30 5.19
C LYS A 98 -12.91 3.66 4.80
N LYS A 99 -11.64 3.71 4.39
CA LYS A 99 -10.93 4.93 4.05
C LYS A 99 -11.23 5.35 2.62
N LYS A 100 -11.00 6.62 2.33
CA LYS A 100 -11.33 7.23 1.04
C LYS A 100 -10.42 6.72 -0.08
N TYR A 101 -9.18 6.40 0.25
CA TYR A 101 -8.15 5.96 -0.69
C TYR A 101 -7.54 4.64 -0.26
N ILE A 102 -7.14 3.86 -1.26
CA ILE A 102 -6.38 2.63 -1.07
C ILE A 102 -5.11 2.73 -1.91
N TYR A 103 -3.98 2.43 -1.28
CA TYR A 103 -2.73 2.13 -1.98
C TYR A 103 -2.50 0.62 -1.88
N THR A 104 -2.27 -0.08 -2.99
CA THR A 104 -1.98 -1.51 -2.96
C THR A 104 -0.57 -1.80 -3.44
N ILE A 105 0.09 -2.75 -2.80
CA ILE A 105 1.46 -3.15 -3.08
C ILE A 105 1.65 -4.63 -2.80
N ASP A 106 2.50 -5.29 -3.58
CA ASP A 106 2.82 -6.71 -3.41
C ASP A 106 3.89 -6.86 -2.31
N ASP A 107 3.86 -8.00 -1.62
CA ASP A 107 4.74 -8.30 -0.48
C ASP A 107 6.22 -8.51 -0.85
N ASP A 108 6.55 -8.54 -2.15
CA ASP A 108 7.89 -8.66 -2.70
C ASP A 108 8.37 -7.40 -3.45
N CYS A 109 7.65 -6.28 -3.28
CA CYS A 109 8.07 -5.00 -3.84
C CYS A 109 9.28 -4.40 -3.10
N PHE A 110 10.23 -3.86 -3.88
CA PHE A 110 11.42 -3.19 -3.34
C PHE A 110 11.26 -1.67 -3.35
N VAL A 111 11.88 -1.00 -2.36
CA VAL A 111 12.01 0.46 -2.36
C VAL A 111 12.94 0.90 -3.48
N ALA A 112 12.41 1.69 -4.41
CA ALA A 112 13.19 2.24 -5.51
C ALA A 112 14.19 3.30 -5.02
N LYS A 113 15.30 3.45 -5.74
CA LYS A 113 16.32 4.46 -5.50
C LYS A 113 16.47 5.37 -6.71
N ASP A 114 16.71 6.65 -6.46
CA ASP A 114 17.04 7.62 -7.52
C ASP A 114 18.51 7.45 -7.98
N PRO A 115 18.97 8.18 -9.02
CA PRO A 115 20.35 8.10 -9.50
C PRO A 115 21.42 8.50 -8.46
N SER A 116 21.04 9.19 -7.38
CA SER A 116 21.93 9.50 -6.25
C SER A 116 21.97 8.38 -5.20
N GLY A 117 21.18 7.33 -5.38
CA GLY A 117 21.05 6.22 -4.44
C GLY A 117 20.09 6.47 -3.29
N LYS A 118 19.34 7.59 -3.32
CA LYS A 118 18.37 7.93 -2.28
C LYS A 118 17.07 7.18 -2.51
N GLU A 119 16.49 6.66 -1.44
CA GLU A 119 15.20 5.97 -1.46
C GLU A 119 14.05 6.90 -1.85
N ILE A 120 13.13 6.37 -2.66
CA ILE A 120 12.00 7.09 -3.20
C ILE A 120 10.74 6.75 -2.41
N ASN A 121 10.06 7.78 -1.89
CA ASN A 121 8.73 7.63 -1.30
C ASN A 121 7.66 7.58 -2.40
N ALA A 122 7.46 6.38 -2.97
CA ALA A 122 6.49 6.17 -4.05
C ALA A 122 5.05 6.51 -3.63
N VAL A 123 4.67 6.22 -2.37
CA VAL A 123 3.33 6.52 -1.85
C VAL A 123 3.04 8.01 -1.89
N GLU A 124 3.98 8.83 -1.41
CA GLU A 124 3.81 10.29 -1.42
C GLU A 124 3.70 10.84 -2.86
N GLN A 125 4.50 10.32 -3.80
CA GLN A 125 4.42 10.72 -5.21
C GLN A 125 3.06 10.36 -5.82
N HIS A 126 2.57 9.14 -5.58
CA HIS A 126 1.24 8.72 -6.04
C HIS A 126 0.12 9.58 -5.43
N ILE A 127 0.20 9.91 -4.14
CA ILE A 127 -0.76 10.82 -3.49
C ILE A 127 -0.73 12.21 -4.13
N LYS A 128 0.46 12.78 -4.38
CA LYS A 128 0.60 14.09 -5.04
C LYS A 128 -0.05 14.09 -6.43
N ASN A 129 0.19 13.04 -7.22
CA ASN A 129 -0.41 12.90 -8.55
C ASN A 129 -1.93 12.72 -8.50
N LEU A 130 -2.44 12.03 -7.48
CA LEU A 130 -3.88 11.84 -7.26
C LEU A 130 -4.58 13.14 -6.88
N LEU A 131 -3.94 13.99 -6.07
CA LEU A 131 -4.49 15.25 -5.58
C LEU A 131 -4.23 16.44 -6.52
N SER A 132 -3.32 16.30 -7.48
CA SER A 132 -2.93 17.35 -8.42
C SER A 132 -3.23 16.92 -9.86
N PRO A 133 -4.48 17.08 -10.34
CA PRO A 133 -4.83 16.67 -11.69
C PRO A 133 -4.10 17.52 -12.73
N SER A 134 -3.46 16.89 -13.73
CA SER A 134 -2.76 17.60 -14.81
C SER A 134 -3.70 18.40 -15.73
N THR A 135 -4.98 18.02 -15.77
CA THR A 135 -6.05 18.80 -16.40
C THR A 135 -7.35 18.59 -15.61
N PRO A 136 -8.33 19.50 -15.66
CA PRO A 136 -9.61 19.35 -14.95
C PRO A 136 -10.41 18.09 -15.33
N TYR A 137 -10.02 17.37 -16.39
CA TYR A 137 -10.79 16.30 -17.02
C TYR A 137 -10.07 14.93 -17.09
N TYR A 138 -8.81 14.84 -16.67
CA TYR A 138 -8.06 13.58 -16.67
C TYR A 138 -7.24 13.40 -15.37
N PHE A 139 -7.34 12.20 -14.78
CA PHE A 139 -6.48 11.77 -13.69
C PHE A 139 -5.13 11.31 -14.24
N ASN A 140 -4.05 11.67 -13.57
CA ASN A 140 -2.68 11.33 -13.96
C ASN A 140 -2.43 9.82 -13.85
N THR A 141 -2.40 9.12 -14.99
CA THR A 141 -1.86 7.76 -15.07
C THR A 141 -0.38 7.73 -15.49
N LEU A 142 0.25 8.88 -15.74
CA LEU A 142 1.67 8.98 -16.11
C LEU A 142 2.33 10.24 -15.51
N TYR A 143 3.61 10.08 -15.19
CA TYR A 143 4.51 11.03 -14.50
C TYR A 143 4.48 12.47 -15.01
N ASP A 144 4.90 13.39 -14.12
CA ASP A 144 5.09 14.82 -14.37
C ASP A 144 5.86 15.08 -15.68
N PRO A 145 5.24 15.69 -16.71
CA PRO A 145 5.90 15.96 -17.99
C PRO A 145 6.97 17.06 -17.89
N TYR A 146 7.05 17.80 -16.78
CA TYR A 146 8.03 18.89 -16.60
C TYR A 146 9.36 18.41 -16.00
N TYR A 147 9.44 17.15 -15.53
CA TYR A 147 10.68 16.48 -15.12
C TYR A 147 11.09 15.39 -16.13
N GLY A 148 11.48 15.82 -17.33
CA GLY A 148 12.34 15.02 -18.22
C GLY A 148 11.70 13.81 -18.91
N ALA A 149 10.39 13.79 -19.15
CA ALA A 149 9.77 12.75 -19.97
C ALA A 149 9.54 13.25 -21.41
N ASP A 150 10.37 12.79 -22.35
CA ASP A 150 10.10 12.91 -23.78
C ASP A 150 8.81 12.14 -24.09
N PHE A 151 7.75 12.93 -24.29
CA PHE A 151 6.41 12.63 -24.79
C PHE A 151 6.23 11.23 -25.43
N ILE A 152 5.62 10.28 -24.70
CA ILE A 152 5.02 9.09 -25.33
C ILE A 152 3.71 9.53 -25.98
N ARG A 153 3.73 9.60 -27.32
CA ARG A 153 2.53 9.67 -28.15
C ARG A 153 1.61 8.52 -27.73
N GLY A 154 0.41 8.87 -27.28
CA GLY A 154 -0.64 7.89 -27.00
C GLY A 154 -0.82 6.93 -28.17
N ASN A 155 -1.17 5.69 -27.85
CA ASN A 155 -1.48 4.63 -28.82
C ASN A 155 -2.42 5.13 -29.93
N PRO A 156 -2.27 4.60 -31.17
CA PRO A 156 -3.14 4.91 -32.31
C PRO A 156 -4.61 4.58 -32.05
#